data_AF-A0A7X6W4X2-F1
#
_entry.id   AF-A0A7X6W4X2-F1
#
_cell.length_a   1.000
_cell.length_b   1.000
_cell.length_c   1.000
_cell.angle_alpha   90.00
_cell.angle_beta   90.00
_cell.angle_gamma   90.00
#
_symmetry.space_group_name_H-M   'P 1'
#
loop_
_entity.id
_entity.type
_entity.pdbx_description
1 polymer ?
#
loop_
_entity_poly.entity_id
_entity_poly.type
_entity_poly.pdbx_seq_one_letter_code
_entity_poly.pdbx_strand_id
1 'polypeptide(L)'
;MFHSLRTVKNRTVELLQGFVYFFVPNRVIAQLPGYALRHFYYRRVCRLRIGERSSIHHGVYITGRKIEIGDHSTVGRHSYLDGRGGLTIGSCVSISPDVHLITAQHDMNDPDFANVLAPIVIEDYVWIGSRATVLPGVRIGRG
;
A
#
# COMPACT_ATOMS: atom_id res chain seq x y z
N MET A 1 10.14 35.56 6.28
CA MET A 1 11.32 35.41 7.15
C MET A 1 11.01 34.37 8.23
N PHE A 2 11.05 33.09 7.88
CA PHE A 2 11.31 31.97 8.79
C PHE A 2 11.76 30.81 7.89
N HIS A 3 13.09 30.74 7.74
CA HIS A 3 13.81 29.62 7.16
C HIS A 3 13.45 28.37 7.97
N SER A 4 12.56 27.50 7.48
CA SER A 4 12.40 26.18 8.07
C SER A 4 13.45 25.27 7.44
N LEU A 5 14.51 25.06 8.22
CA LEU A 5 15.56 24.08 8.04
C LEU A 5 14.94 22.68 7.79
N ARG A 6 14.54 22.38 6.55
CA ARG A 6 14.32 21.01 6.12
C ARG A 6 15.68 20.36 6.05
N THR A 7 15.97 19.60 7.10
CA THR A 7 17.10 18.70 7.27
C THR A 7 17.50 18.13 5.92
N VAL A 8 18.73 18.40 5.48
CA VAL A 8 19.36 17.69 4.37
C VAL A 8 19.44 16.23 4.83
N LYS A 9 18.40 15.45 4.56
CA LYS A 9 18.48 14.00 4.65
C LYS A 9 19.60 13.59 3.69
N ASN A 10 20.47 12.71 4.15
CA ASN A 10 21.54 12.18 3.32
C ASN A 10 20.91 11.53 2.07
N ARG A 11 21.14 12.13 0.90
CA ARG A 11 20.64 11.66 -0.40
C ARG A 11 20.89 10.16 -0.62
N THR A 12 22.02 9.65 -0.13
CA THR A 12 22.36 8.22 -0.13
C THR A 12 21.37 7.37 0.65
N VAL A 13 20.93 7.84 1.83
CA VAL A 13 19.92 7.14 2.66
C VAL A 13 18.57 7.13 1.95
N GLU A 14 18.19 8.24 1.31
CA GLU A 14 16.92 8.30 0.55
C GLU A 14 16.94 7.37 -0.66
N LEU A 15 18.04 7.34 -1.41
CA LEU A 15 18.23 6.40 -2.52
C LEU A 15 18.19 4.95 -2.05
N LEU A 16 18.86 4.64 -0.93
CA LEU A 16 18.83 3.31 -0.34
C LEU A 16 17.42 2.92 0.14
N GLN A 17 16.70 3.86 0.76
CA GLN A 17 15.31 3.66 1.18
C GLN A 17 14.40 3.44 -0.02
N GLY A 18 14.54 4.22 -1.10
CA GLY A 18 13.82 4.02 -2.35
C GLY A 18 14.16 2.66 -2.97
N PHE A 19 15.42 2.26 -2.95
CA PHE A 19 15.82 0.96 -3.45
C PHE A 19 15.17 -0.18 -2.63
N VAL A 20 15.31 -0.16 -1.31
CA VAL A 20 14.83 -1.22 -0.41
C VAL A 20 13.31 -1.24 -0.27
N TYR A 21 12.65 -0.08 -0.16
CA TYR A 21 11.22 -0.01 0.15
C TYR A 21 10.33 0.26 -1.05
N PHE A 22 10.91 0.53 -2.23
CA PHE A 22 10.13 0.80 -3.44
C PHE A 22 10.60 -0.04 -4.63
N PHE A 23 11.89 -0.07 -4.97
CA PHE A 23 12.36 -0.83 -6.13
C PHE A 23 12.27 -2.34 -5.90
N VAL A 24 12.94 -2.85 -4.86
CA VAL A 24 13.00 -4.29 -4.56
C VAL A 24 11.61 -4.92 -4.36
N PRO A 25 10.69 -4.35 -3.53
CA PRO A 25 9.38 -4.98 -3.31
C PRO A 25 8.55 -5.09 -4.60
N ASN A 26 8.65 -4.12 -5.51
CA ASN A 26 7.82 -4.03 -6.71
C ASN A 26 8.42 -4.72 -7.94
N ARG A 27 9.74 -4.67 -8.10
CA ARG A 27 10.43 -5.21 -9.29
C ARG A 27 10.98 -6.62 -9.11
N VAL A 28 11.31 -6.99 -7.87
CA VAL A 28 11.90 -8.31 -7.56
C VAL A 28 10.88 -9.15 -6.81
N ILE A 29 10.47 -8.71 -5.63
CA ILE A 29 9.70 -9.53 -4.68
C ILE A 29 8.29 -9.82 -5.17
N ALA A 30 7.62 -8.83 -5.76
CA ALA A 30 6.29 -9.01 -6.34
C ALA A 30 6.27 -10.02 -7.50
N GLN A 31 7.40 -10.28 -8.17
CA GLN A 31 7.48 -11.17 -9.32
C GLN A 31 7.81 -12.62 -8.93
N LEU A 32 8.29 -12.86 -7.70
CA LEU A 32 8.64 -14.21 -7.24
C LEU A 32 7.40 -15.10 -7.15
N PRO A 33 7.37 -16.33 -7.70
CA PRO A 33 6.17 -17.17 -7.72
C PRO A 33 5.73 -17.65 -6.32
N GLY A 34 6.65 -17.75 -5.35
CA GLY A 34 6.37 -18.27 -4.01
C GLY A 34 5.85 -17.21 -3.03
N TYR A 35 4.69 -17.48 -2.41
CA TYR A 35 4.10 -16.60 -1.38
C TYR A 35 4.98 -16.46 -0.13
N ALA A 36 5.68 -17.52 0.29
CA ALA A 36 6.47 -17.52 1.51
C ALA A 36 7.58 -16.47 1.49
N LEU A 37 8.39 -16.44 0.43
CA LEU A 37 9.49 -15.48 0.30
C LEU A 37 8.96 -14.05 0.11
N ARG A 38 7.90 -13.90 -0.68
CA ARG A 38 7.22 -12.62 -0.89
C ARG A 38 6.73 -12.02 0.42
N HIS A 39 5.99 -12.81 1.19
CA HIS A 39 5.46 -12.37 2.48
C HIS A 39 6.54 -12.19 3.53
N PHE A 40 7.59 -13.03 3.54
CA PHE A 40 8.71 -12.84 4.44
C PHE A 40 9.33 -11.45 4.26
N TYR A 41 9.59 -11.06 3.01
CA TYR A 41 10.13 -9.74 2.72
C TYR A 41 9.17 -8.62 3.13
N TYR A 42 7.88 -8.73 2.78
CA TYR A 42 6.89 -7.72 3.14
C TYR A 42 6.74 -7.55 4.67
N ARG A 43 6.68 -8.65 5.42
CA ARG A 43 6.56 -8.63 6.89
C ARG A 43 7.84 -8.15 7.57
N ARG A 44 9.01 -8.64 7.16
CA ARG A 44 10.26 -8.43 7.90
C ARG A 44 11.05 -7.20 7.45
N VAL A 45 11.05 -6.90 6.16
CA VAL A 45 11.78 -5.76 5.60
C VAL A 45 10.86 -4.56 5.49
N CYS A 46 9.78 -4.67 4.72
CA CYS A 46 8.85 -3.56 4.52
C CYS A 46 8.01 -3.26 5.78
N ARG A 47 7.92 -4.18 6.74
CA ARG A 47 7.13 -4.07 7.98
C ARG A 47 5.63 -3.89 7.75
N LEU A 48 5.10 -4.51 6.70
CA LEU A 48 3.65 -4.62 6.49
C LEU A 48 3.07 -5.59 7.52
N ARG A 49 1.86 -5.31 8.01
CA ARG A 49 1.09 -6.26 8.82
C ARG A 49 0.24 -7.08 7.87
N ILE A 50 0.50 -8.38 7.83
CA ILE A 50 -0.23 -9.33 6.98
C ILE A 50 -0.63 -10.50 7.85
N GLY A 51 -1.94 -10.66 8.03
CA GLY A 51 -2.57 -11.72 8.80
C GLY A 51 -2.25 -13.13 8.32
N GLU A 52 -2.69 -14.10 9.10
CA GLU A 52 -2.56 -15.51 8.79
C GLU A 52 -3.43 -15.90 7.60
N ARG A 53 -2.93 -16.84 6.79
CA ARG A 53 -3.66 -17.38 5.61
C ARG A 53 -4.08 -16.32 4.59
N SER A 54 -3.56 -15.11 4.68
CA SER A 54 -3.75 -14.05 3.70
C SER A 54 -2.73 -14.16 2.57
N SER A 55 -3.12 -13.75 1.37
CA SER A 55 -2.27 -13.81 0.17
C SER A 55 -2.16 -12.45 -0.51
N ILE A 56 -0.98 -12.17 -1.04
CA ILE A 56 -0.74 -11.02 -1.93
C ILE A 56 -0.18 -11.63 -3.19
N HIS A 57 -0.88 -11.50 -4.31
CA HIS A 57 -0.56 -12.18 -5.56
C HIS A 57 0.57 -11.47 -6.32
N HIS A 58 1.00 -12.10 -7.41
CA HIS A 58 2.12 -11.60 -8.19
C HIS A 58 1.82 -10.21 -8.78
N GLY A 59 2.87 -9.41 -8.94
CA GLY A 59 2.80 -8.10 -9.60
C GLY A 59 1.97 -7.04 -8.86
N VAL A 60 1.56 -7.29 -7.62
CA VAL A 60 0.97 -6.24 -6.77
C VAL A 60 2.02 -5.15 -6.56
N TYR A 61 1.61 -3.91 -6.79
CA TYR A 61 2.46 -2.75 -6.66
C TYR A 61 2.16 -2.02 -5.36
N ILE A 62 3.19 -1.78 -4.54
CA ILE A 62 3.08 -1.24 -3.19
C ILE A 62 3.86 0.07 -3.10
N THR A 63 3.22 1.11 -2.58
CA THR A 63 3.89 2.36 -2.21
C THR A 63 3.62 2.66 -0.74
N GLY A 64 4.64 3.11 -0.01
CA GLY A 64 4.51 3.32 1.43
C GLY A 64 4.48 2.00 2.21
N ARG A 65 4.33 2.13 3.53
CA ARG A 65 4.52 1.01 4.48
C ARG A 65 3.40 0.88 5.51
N LYS A 66 2.49 1.86 5.56
CA LYS A 66 1.35 1.85 6.48
C LYS A 66 0.23 1.02 5.88
N ILE A 67 0.47 -0.28 5.73
CA ILE A 67 -0.49 -1.24 5.17
C ILE A 67 -0.70 -2.35 6.18
N GLU A 68 -1.95 -2.57 6.52
CA GLU A 68 -2.42 -3.65 7.38
C GLU A 68 -3.44 -4.48 6.63
N ILE A 69 -3.25 -5.80 6.62
CA ILE A 69 -4.15 -6.78 6.02
C ILE A 69 -4.49 -7.81 7.09
N GLY A 70 -5.78 -8.01 7.34
CA GLY A 70 -6.31 -9.00 8.28
C GLY A 70 -6.09 -10.44 7.81
N ASP A 71 -6.67 -11.39 8.54
CA ASP A 71 -6.52 -12.82 8.29
C ASP A 71 -7.43 -13.26 7.14
N HIS A 72 -7.06 -14.33 6.44
CA HIS A 72 -7.87 -14.92 5.35
C HIS A 72 -8.24 -13.95 4.21
N SER A 73 -7.43 -12.90 4.00
CA SER A 73 -7.68 -11.89 2.98
C SER A 73 -6.77 -12.08 1.76
N THR A 74 -7.30 -11.84 0.56
CA THR A 74 -6.58 -12.01 -0.69
C THR A 74 -6.48 -10.72 -1.46
N VAL A 75 -5.27 -10.38 -1.89
CA VAL A 75 -5.00 -9.29 -2.84
C VAL A 75 -4.65 -9.87 -4.20
N GLY A 76 -5.54 -9.66 -5.16
CA GLY A 76 -5.41 -10.10 -6.54
C GLY A 76 -4.21 -9.48 -7.26
N ARG A 77 -3.75 -10.16 -8.31
CA ARG A 77 -2.57 -9.76 -9.10
C ARG A 77 -2.71 -8.34 -9.64
N HIS A 78 -1.58 -7.66 -9.83
CA HIS A 78 -1.49 -6.32 -10.42
C HIS A 78 -2.29 -5.22 -9.72
N SER A 79 -2.83 -5.48 -8.54
CA SER A 79 -3.47 -4.46 -7.72
C SER A 79 -2.43 -3.44 -7.25
N TYR A 80 -2.87 -2.19 -7.07
CA TYR A 80 -2.06 -1.12 -6.49
C TYR A 80 -2.48 -0.87 -5.04
N LEU A 81 -1.54 -0.97 -4.11
CA LEU A 81 -1.74 -0.68 -2.70
C LEU A 81 -0.92 0.55 -2.29
N ASP A 82 -1.61 1.66 -2.06
CA ASP A 82 -1.00 2.88 -1.56
C ASP A 82 -1.11 2.99 -0.04
N GLY A 83 -0.03 2.70 0.66
CA GLY A 83 0.11 2.85 2.11
C GLY A 83 0.77 4.16 2.55
N ARG A 84 0.77 5.21 1.72
CA ARG A 84 1.30 6.54 2.13
C ARG A 84 0.40 7.19 3.18
N GLY A 85 -0.89 7.28 2.90
CA GLY A 85 -1.92 7.84 3.81
C GLY A 85 -2.46 6.84 4.83
N GLY A 86 -2.16 5.55 4.67
CA GLY A 86 -2.64 4.48 5.55
C GLY A 86 -3.70 3.63 4.87
N LEU A 87 -3.50 2.32 4.85
CA LEU A 87 -4.41 1.38 4.22
C LEU A 87 -4.66 0.22 5.19
N THR A 88 -5.91 0.05 5.60
CA THR A 88 -6.35 -1.05 6.46
C THR A 88 -7.34 -1.91 5.68
N ILE A 89 -7.02 -3.19 5.54
CA ILE A 89 -7.86 -4.23 4.96
C ILE A 89 -8.20 -5.22 6.07
N GLY A 90 -9.48 -5.47 6.30
CA GLY A 90 -10.00 -6.39 7.31
C GLY A 90 -9.69 -7.86 7.01
N SER A 91 -10.36 -8.74 7.73
CA SER A 91 -10.28 -10.19 7.57
C SER A 91 -11.34 -10.71 6.60
N CYS A 92 -11.05 -11.83 5.93
CA CYS A 92 -11.93 -12.43 4.93
C CYS A 92 -12.27 -11.48 3.76
N VAL A 93 -11.38 -10.56 3.41
CA VAL A 93 -11.57 -9.60 2.31
C VAL A 93 -11.01 -10.18 1.02
N SER A 94 -11.77 -10.07 -0.06
CA SER A 94 -11.34 -10.46 -1.41
C SER A 94 -11.18 -9.24 -2.30
N ILE A 95 -9.93 -8.89 -2.61
CA ILE A 95 -9.61 -7.84 -3.58
C ILE A 95 -9.29 -8.52 -4.92
N SER A 96 -10.15 -8.30 -5.92
CA SER A 96 -9.97 -8.87 -7.25
C SER A 96 -8.74 -8.28 -7.97
N PRO A 97 -8.28 -8.89 -9.08
CA PRO A 97 -7.16 -8.35 -9.85
C PRO A 97 -7.34 -6.90 -10.33
N ASP A 98 -6.21 -6.21 -10.49
CA ASP A 98 -6.14 -4.85 -11.04
C ASP A 98 -6.91 -3.79 -10.24
N VAL A 99 -7.20 -4.02 -8.94
CA VAL A 99 -7.83 -3.02 -8.06
C VAL A 99 -6.82 -2.00 -7.59
N HIS A 100 -7.18 -0.72 -7.58
CA HIS A 100 -6.32 0.36 -7.12
C HIS A 100 -6.86 0.99 -5.82
N LEU A 101 -6.08 0.92 -4.75
CA LEU A 101 -6.39 1.52 -3.45
C LEU A 101 -5.43 2.70 -3.23
N ILE A 102 -5.92 3.93 -3.37
CA ILE A 102 -5.12 5.15 -3.45
C ILE A 102 -5.37 6.01 -2.21
N THR A 103 -4.33 6.33 -1.44
CA THR A 103 -4.45 7.09 -0.16
C THR A 103 -3.82 8.48 -0.23
N ALA A 104 -3.29 8.86 -1.39
CA ALA A 104 -2.75 10.19 -1.65
C ALA A 104 -3.44 10.84 -2.86
N GLN A 105 -3.72 12.13 -2.73
CA GLN A 105 -4.18 13.00 -3.80
C GLN A 105 -3.52 14.37 -3.66
N HIS A 106 -3.83 15.28 -4.58
CA HIS A 106 -3.47 16.68 -4.46
C HIS A 106 -4.70 17.52 -4.12
N ASP A 107 -4.52 18.57 -3.33
CA ASP A 107 -5.54 19.60 -3.18
C ASP A 107 -5.54 20.47 -4.43
N MET A 108 -6.64 20.45 -5.18
CA MET A 108 -6.79 21.24 -6.40
C MET A 108 -7.06 22.72 -6.14
N ASN A 109 -7.42 23.08 -4.91
CA ASN A 109 -7.66 24.47 -4.51
C ASN A 109 -6.43 25.10 -3.83
N ASP A 110 -5.42 24.30 -3.51
CA ASP A 110 -4.16 24.78 -2.95
C ASP A 110 -3.24 25.27 -4.10
N PRO A 111 -2.76 26.53 -4.06
CA PRO A 111 -1.91 27.10 -5.11
C PRO A 111 -0.57 26.38 -5.29
N ASP A 112 -0.09 25.67 -4.27
CA ASP A 112 1.13 24.85 -4.31
C ASP A 112 0.84 23.40 -4.72
N PHE A 113 -0.42 23.06 -5.05
CA PHE A 113 -0.89 21.70 -5.39
C PHE A 113 -0.44 20.68 -4.33
N ALA A 114 -0.63 21.04 -3.07
CA ALA A 114 -0.11 20.29 -1.93
C ALA A 114 -0.58 18.83 -1.92
N ASN A 115 0.28 17.92 -1.44
CA ASN A 115 -0.10 16.53 -1.23
C ASN A 115 -1.04 16.39 -0.03
N VAL A 116 -2.18 15.74 -0.23
CA VAL A 116 -3.15 15.37 0.81
C VAL A 116 -3.17 13.86 0.96
N LEU A 117 -3.07 13.41 2.22
CA LEU A 117 -3.11 11.99 2.56
C LEU A 117 -4.36 11.71 3.39
N ALA A 118 -5.14 10.70 3.02
CA ALA A 118 -6.27 10.24 3.81
C ALA A 118 -6.36 8.70 3.80
N PRO A 119 -6.61 8.08 4.96
CA PRO A 119 -6.58 6.62 5.06
C PRO A 119 -7.75 5.98 4.31
N ILE A 120 -7.53 4.78 3.78
CA ILE A 120 -8.60 3.88 3.32
C ILE A 120 -8.80 2.78 4.37
N VAL A 121 -10.06 2.50 4.69
CA VAL A 121 -10.46 1.40 5.57
C VAL A 121 -11.43 0.48 4.85
N ILE A 122 -11.06 -0.78 4.68
CA ILE A 122 -11.90 -1.84 4.13
C ILE A 122 -12.18 -2.80 5.28
N GLU A 123 -13.44 -2.92 5.69
CA GLU A 123 -13.84 -3.80 6.78
C GLU A 123 -13.89 -5.29 6.37
N ASP A 124 -14.20 -6.16 7.32
CA ASP A 124 -14.23 -7.59 7.12
C ASP A 124 -15.28 -8.02 6.08
N TYR A 125 -15.04 -9.17 5.42
CA TYR A 125 -15.95 -9.81 4.47
C TYR A 125 -16.27 -9.04 3.18
N VAL A 126 -15.57 -7.93 2.93
CA VAL A 126 -15.74 -7.15 1.70
C VAL A 126 -15.20 -7.90 0.47
N TRP A 127 -15.92 -7.78 -0.64
CA TRP A 127 -15.41 -8.12 -1.97
C TRP A 127 -15.33 -6.87 -2.86
N ILE A 128 -14.14 -6.62 -3.42
CA ILE A 128 -13.94 -5.54 -4.40
C ILE A 128 -13.70 -6.15 -5.77
N GLY A 129 -14.57 -5.80 -6.74
CA GLY A 129 -14.50 -6.26 -8.12
C GLY A 129 -13.30 -5.73 -8.90
N SER A 130 -12.89 -6.46 -9.94
CA SER A 130 -11.68 -6.16 -10.73
C SER A 130 -11.70 -4.75 -11.30
N ARG A 131 -10.54 -4.10 -11.37
CA ARG A 131 -10.36 -2.72 -11.90
C ARG A 131 -11.10 -1.61 -11.16
N ALA A 132 -11.67 -1.89 -9.99
CA ALA A 132 -12.19 -0.83 -9.14
C ALA A 132 -11.05 0.09 -8.64
N THR A 133 -11.37 1.37 -8.47
CA THR A 133 -10.48 2.34 -7.83
C THR A 133 -11.14 2.89 -6.58
N VAL A 134 -10.45 2.82 -5.44
CA VAL A 134 -10.86 3.39 -4.17
C VAL A 134 -9.95 4.57 -3.85
N LEU A 135 -10.56 5.73 -3.57
CA LEU A 135 -9.88 7.01 -3.40
C LEU A 135 -9.63 7.35 -1.92
N PRO A 136 -8.80 8.37 -1.63
CA PRO A 136 -8.40 8.69 -0.27
C PRO A 136 -9.59 8.98 0.65
N GLY A 137 -9.53 8.51 1.89
CA GLY A 137 -10.57 8.77 2.90
C GLY A 137 -11.79 7.85 2.84
N VAL A 138 -11.88 6.96 1.83
CA VAL A 138 -13.02 6.04 1.71
C VAL A 138 -12.97 4.95 2.78
N ARG A 139 -14.13 4.70 3.39
CA ARG A 139 -14.41 3.52 4.21
C ARG A 139 -15.42 2.62 3.52
N ILE A 140 -15.09 1.34 3.33
CA ILE A 140 -16.00 0.30 2.85
C ILE A 140 -16.43 -0.52 4.06
N GLY A 141 -17.74 -0.48 4.37
CA GLY A 141 -18.33 -1.18 5.50
C GLY A 141 -18.36 -2.70 5.31
N ARG A 142 -18.51 -3.43 6.42
CA ARG A 142 -18.56 -4.90 6.45
C ARG A 142 -19.72 -5.45 5.61
N GLY A 143 -19.45 -6.56 4.92
CA GLY A 143 -20.41 -7.31 4.09
C GLY A 143 -20.12 -7.20 2.60
#